data_AF-A0A5T4YX12-F1
#
_entry.id   AF-A0A5T4YX12-F1
#
_cell.length_a   1.000
_cell.length_b   1.000
_cell.length_c   1.000
_cell.angle_alpha   90.00
_cell.angle_beta   90.00
_cell.angle_gamma   90.00
#
_symmetry.space_group_name_H-M   'P 1'
#
loop_
_entity.id
_entity.type
_entity.pdbx_description
1 polymer ?
#
loop_
_entity_poly.entity_id
_entity_poly.type
_entity_poly.pdbx_seq_one_letter_code
_entity_poly.pdbx_strand_id
1 'polypeptide(L)'
;IMLISHHLSKDAQGYYYTFNSVVALQIIFELGLSTVIIQFASHEMSALKYDYSERDIIGESKNKQRYLSLFRLAIKWYAVIALLIILIVGPIGYVFFTQKEGLGVPWQGAWLLLTIVTAFNIFLVSVLSVAEGSGLITDVNKMRMYQSLLAGILAVSLLISGFGLYATSAIAIS
;
A
#
# COMPACT_ATOMS: atom_id res chain seq x y z
N ILE A 1 -18.22 -1.09 -8.63
CA ILE A 1 -19.45 -1.59 -7.98
C ILE A 1 -20.34 -2.35 -8.97
N MET A 2 -20.83 -1.75 -10.07
CA MET A 2 -21.70 -2.47 -11.04
C MET A 2 -21.07 -3.76 -11.63
N LEU A 3 -19.79 -3.73 -12.02
CA LEU A 3 -19.08 -4.92 -12.52
C LEU A 3 -18.96 -6.03 -11.48
N ILE A 4 -18.78 -5.68 -10.20
CA ILE A 4 -18.67 -6.65 -9.10
C ILE A 4 -20.00 -7.37 -8.93
N SER A 5 -21.11 -6.62 -8.91
CA SER A 5 -22.46 -7.18 -8.77
C SER A 5 -22.88 -8.05 -9.96
N HIS A 6 -22.35 -7.79 -11.16
CA HIS A 6 -22.64 -8.56 -12.36
C HIS A 6 -21.79 -9.83 -12.48
N HIS A 7 -20.50 -9.77 -12.14
CA HIS A 7 -19.55 -10.86 -12.38
C HIS A 7 -19.30 -11.79 -11.18
N LEU A 8 -19.56 -11.36 -9.94
CA LEU A 8 -19.39 -12.23 -8.76
C LEU A 8 -20.72 -12.81 -8.29
N SER A 9 -20.69 -14.07 -7.85
CA SER A 9 -21.78 -14.66 -7.08
C SER A 9 -21.99 -13.91 -5.76
N LYS A 10 -23.18 -14.03 -5.15
CA LYS A 10 -23.47 -13.38 -3.86
C LYS A 10 -22.45 -13.77 -2.77
N ASP A 11 -22.04 -15.03 -2.76
CA ASP A 11 -21.04 -15.55 -1.82
C ASP A 11 -19.67 -14.92 -2.06
N ALA A 12 -19.22 -14.84 -3.32
CA ALA A 12 -17.96 -14.20 -3.68
C ALA A 12 -17.98 -12.69 -3.39
N GLN A 13 -19.11 -12.01 -3.57
CA GLN A 13 -19.27 -10.61 -3.17
C GLN A 13 -19.09 -10.43 -1.67
N GLY A 14 -19.64 -11.34 -0.86
CA GLY A 14 -19.43 -11.35 0.59
C GLY A 14 -17.94 -11.41 0.97
N TYR A 15 -17.18 -12.30 0.34
CA TYR A 15 -15.72 -12.36 0.50
C TYR A 15 -15.04 -11.07 0.04
N TYR A 16 -15.37 -10.57 -1.16
CA TYR A 16 -14.78 -9.35 -1.73
C TYR A 16 -14.93 -8.14 -0.80
N TYR A 17 -16.12 -7.89 -0.26
CA TYR A 17 -16.32 -6.75 0.65
C TYR A 17 -15.64 -6.97 2.00
N THR A 18 -15.69 -8.19 2.54
CA THR A 18 -15.04 -8.49 3.81
C THR A 18 -13.51 -8.37 3.71
N PHE A 19 -12.92 -8.80 2.58
CA PHE A 19 -11.49 -8.64 2.29
C PHE A 19 -11.06 -7.18 2.43
N ASN A 20 -11.77 -6.28 1.74
CA ASN A 20 -11.50 -4.84 1.78
C ASN A 20 -11.70 -4.27 3.19
N SER A 21 -12.74 -4.68 3.91
CA SER A 21 -12.97 -4.22 5.29
C SER A 21 -11.86 -4.62 6.25
N VAL A 22 -11.35 -5.85 6.15
CA VAL A 22 -10.26 -6.33 7.02
C VAL A 22 -8.95 -5.60 6.70
N VAL A 23 -8.61 -5.47 5.42
CA VAL A 23 -7.39 -4.75 5.01
C VAL A 23 -7.46 -3.26 5.36
N ALA A 24 -8.63 -2.62 5.27
CA ALA A 24 -8.79 -1.21 5.61
C ALA A 24 -8.42 -0.88 7.07
N LEU A 25 -8.41 -1.86 7.98
CA LEU A 25 -7.92 -1.67 9.35
C LEU A 25 -6.46 -1.22 9.39
N GLN A 26 -5.69 -1.42 8.32
CA GLN A 26 -4.30 -0.95 8.24
C GLN A 26 -4.14 0.56 8.40
N ILE A 27 -5.18 1.34 8.06
CA ILE A 27 -5.18 2.80 8.20
C ILE A 27 -4.93 3.20 9.67
N ILE A 28 -5.38 2.37 10.61
CA ILE A 28 -5.14 2.55 12.05
C ILE A 28 -3.67 2.32 12.40
N PHE A 29 -2.92 1.50 11.67
CA PHE A 29 -1.49 1.34 11.90
C PHE A 29 -0.67 2.50 11.30
N GLU A 30 -1.17 3.10 10.21
CA GLU A 30 -0.49 4.25 9.58
C GLU A 30 -0.67 5.55 10.37
N LEU A 31 -1.84 5.79 10.97
CA LEU A 31 -2.19 7.00 11.76
C LEU A 31 -1.81 8.35 11.10
N GLY A 32 -1.70 8.41 9.77
CA GLY A 32 -1.26 9.60 9.06
C GLY A 32 0.24 9.91 9.16
N LEU A 33 1.06 8.94 9.57
CA LEU A 33 2.52 9.06 9.65
C LEU A 33 3.14 9.51 8.32
N SER A 34 2.57 9.10 7.18
CA SER A 34 2.96 9.57 5.84
C SER A 34 2.95 11.09 5.73
N THR A 35 1.92 11.76 6.24
CA THR A 35 1.80 13.22 6.24
C THR A 35 2.87 13.88 7.12
N VAL A 36 3.12 13.31 8.30
CA VAL A 36 4.17 13.79 9.21
C VAL A 36 5.55 13.67 8.53
N ILE A 37 5.83 12.55 7.89
CA ILE A 37 7.08 12.33 7.15
C ILE A 37 7.26 13.38 6.06
N ILE A 38 6.22 13.63 5.25
CA ILE A 38 6.27 14.64 4.17
C ILE A 38 6.64 16.01 4.76
N GLN A 39 5.96 16.44 5.83
CA GLN A 39 6.19 17.74 6.46
C GLN A 39 7.61 17.89 7.00
N PHE A 40 8.10 16.90 7.76
CA PHE A 40 9.46 16.94 8.30
C PHE A 40 10.52 16.85 7.20
N ALA A 41 10.32 16.01 6.19
CA ALA A 41 11.23 15.91 5.06
C ALA A 41 11.31 17.23 4.28
N SER A 42 10.18 17.90 4.03
CA SER A 42 10.15 19.21 3.37
C SER A 42 10.85 20.31 4.17
N HIS A 43 10.68 20.30 5.49
CA HIS A 43 11.38 21.24 6.37
C HIS A 43 12.89 21.04 6.30
N GLU A 44 13.37 19.80 6.44
CA GLU A 44 14.81 19.52 6.38
C GLU A 44 15.40 19.76 4.98
N MET A 45 14.65 19.45 3.92
CA MET A 45 15.07 19.64 2.53
C MET A 45 15.20 21.12 2.14
N SER A 46 14.59 22.06 2.87
CA SER A 46 14.73 23.50 2.59
C SER A 46 16.18 24.02 2.70
N ALA A 47 17.03 23.34 3.48
CA ALA A 47 18.45 23.65 3.65
C ALA A 47 19.38 22.68 2.88
N LEU A 48 18.81 21.81 2.03
CA LEU A 48 19.52 20.76 1.32
C LEU A 48 19.27 20.87 -0.20
N LYS A 49 20.21 20.37 -0.99
CA LYS A 49 20.04 20.20 -2.43
C LYS A 49 20.65 18.87 -2.85
N TYR A 50 20.06 18.25 -3.86
CA TYR A 50 20.64 17.06 -4.46
C TYR A 50 21.66 17.48 -5.53
N ASP A 51 22.91 17.05 -5.39
CA ASP A 51 23.95 17.20 -6.40
C ASP A 51 23.93 15.99 -7.33
N TYR A 52 23.49 16.20 -8.57
CA TYR A 52 23.41 15.16 -9.59
C TYR A 52 24.78 14.67 -10.07
N SER A 53 25.83 15.50 -9.96
CA SER A 53 27.18 15.16 -10.42
C SER A 53 27.87 14.22 -9.42
N GLU A 54 27.74 14.51 -8.13
CA GLU A 54 28.32 13.70 -7.05
C GLU A 54 27.38 12.60 -6.53
N ARG A 55 26.10 12.62 -6.96
CA ARG A 55 25.03 11.74 -6.46
C ARG A 55 24.88 11.80 -4.93
N ASP A 56 25.04 13.00 -4.37
CA ASP A 56 24.95 13.22 -2.93
C ASP A 56 24.04 14.39 -2.59
N ILE A 57 23.54 14.41 -1.36
CA ILE A 57 22.81 15.53 -0.80
C ILE A 57 23.82 16.49 -0.17
N ILE A 58 23.88 17.71 -0.71
CA ILE A 58 24.73 18.80 -0.23
C ILE A 58 23.89 19.82 0.56
N GLY A 59 24.52 20.53 1.50
CA GLY A 59 23.86 21.51 2.37
C GLY A 59 24.30 21.40 3.82
N GLU A 60 23.47 21.89 4.75
CA GLU A 60 23.81 21.90 6.17
C GLU A 60 23.91 20.47 6.74
N SER A 61 25.06 20.12 7.33
CA SER A 61 25.32 18.76 7.82
C SER A 61 24.29 18.28 8.84
N LYS A 62 23.77 19.20 9.68
CA LYS A 62 22.75 18.90 10.68
C LYS A 62 21.42 18.47 10.03
N ASN A 63 20.99 19.19 8.99
CA ASN A 63 19.77 18.88 8.26
C ASN A 63 19.90 17.55 7.50
N LYS A 64 21.07 17.31 6.88
CA LYS A 64 21.37 16.03 6.22
C LYS A 64 21.24 14.85 7.19
N GLN A 65 21.80 14.97 8.39
CA GLN A 65 21.69 13.93 9.43
C GLN A 65 20.24 13.70 9.88
N ARG A 66 19.47 14.78 10.09
CA ARG A 66 18.05 14.70 10.48
C ARG A 66 17.21 14.05 9.40
N TYR A 67 17.40 14.46 8.15
CA TYR A 67 16.74 13.86 6.98
C TYR A 67 17.01 12.35 6.87
N LEU A 68 18.28 11.93 6.96
CA LEU A 68 18.64 10.51 6.92
C LEU A 68 18.12 9.72 8.14
N SER A 69 18.04 10.37 9.30
CA SER A 69 17.41 9.77 10.49
C SER A 69 15.91 9.57 10.30
N LEU A 70 15.21 10.56 9.74
CA LEU A 70 13.79 10.50 9.40
C LEU A 70 13.51 9.39 8.39
N PHE A 71 14.31 9.30 7.32
CA PHE A 71 14.17 8.25 6.30
C PHE A 71 14.32 6.85 6.90
N ARG A 72 15.35 6.62 7.73
CA ARG A 72 15.55 5.33 8.43
C ARG A 72 14.40 5.02 9.38
N LEU A 73 13.90 6.02 10.11
CA LEU A 73 12.77 5.86 11.01
C LEU A 73 11.50 5.48 10.24
N ALA A 74 11.22 6.14 9.12
CA ALA A 74 10.10 5.86 8.24
C ALA A 74 10.15 4.42 7.71
N ILE A 75 11.28 4.02 7.11
CA ILE A 75 11.46 2.64 6.61
C ILE A 75 11.23 1.62 7.73
N LYS A 76 11.83 1.85 8.90
CA LYS A 76 11.72 0.91 10.03
C LYS A 76 10.27 0.77 10.49
N TRP A 77 9.54 1.87 10.67
CA TRP A 77 8.15 1.81 11.13
C TRP A 77 7.23 1.16 10.12
N TYR A 78 7.32 1.54 8.85
CA TYR A 78 6.47 0.95 7.82
C TYR A 78 6.83 -0.52 7.52
N ALA A 79 8.08 -0.92 7.66
CA ALA A 79 8.46 -2.34 7.62
C ALA A 79 7.84 -3.14 8.77
N VAL A 80 7.79 -2.56 9.98
CA VAL A 80 7.09 -3.19 11.11
C VAL A 80 5.60 -3.30 10.83
N ILE A 81 4.96 -2.25 10.30
CA ILE A 81 3.52 -2.30 9.95
C ILE A 81 3.26 -3.36 8.86
N ALA A 82 4.06 -3.39 7.81
CA ALA A 82 3.96 -4.39 6.75
C ALA A 82 4.09 -5.83 7.31
N LEU A 83 5.04 -6.04 8.24
CA LEU A 83 5.21 -7.31 8.91
C LEU A 83 4.01 -7.68 9.78
N LEU A 84 3.43 -6.72 10.52
CA LEU A 84 2.21 -6.94 11.30
C LEU A 84 1.03 -7.30 10.41
N ILE A 85 0.89 -6.70 9.22
CA ILE A 85 -0.16 -7.10 8.27
C ILE A 85 0.01 -8.56 7.86
N ILE A 86 1.22 -8.99 7.50
CA ILE A 86 1.46 -10.37 7.07
C ILE A 86 1.31 -11.36 8.25
N LEU A 87 1.84 -11.04 9.43
CA LEU A 87 1.92 -11.98 10.55
C LEU A 87 0.67 -11.99 11.44
N ILE A 88 -0.13 -10.91 11.42
CA ILE A 88 -1.31 -10.78 12.27
C ILE A 88 -2.57 -10.74 11.40
N VAL A 89 -2.69 -9.75 10.51
CA VAL A 89 -3.90 -9.57 9.70
C VAL A 89 -4.12 -10.76 8.76
N GLY A 90 -3.07 -11.24 8.12
CA GLY A 90 -3.12 -12.42 7.24
C GLY A 90 -3.69 -13.67 7.94
N PRO A 91 -3.07 -14.17 9.03
CA PRO A 91 -3.58 -15.33 9.76
C PRO A 91 -4.94 -15.12 10.41
N ILE A 92 -5.19 -13.95 11.03
CA ILE A 92 -6.50 -13.65 11.63
C ILE A 92 -7.59 -13.68 10.56
N GLY A 93 -7.34 -13.02 9.42
CA GLY A 93 -8.25 -13.06 8.29
C GLY A 93 -8.45 -14.47 7.77
N TYR A 94 -7.38 -15.25 7.62
CA TYR A 94 -7.46 -16.64 7.17
C TYR A 94 -8.38 -17.47 8.08
N VAL A 95 -8.17 -17.44 9.40
CA VAL A 95 -9.03 -18.14 10.37
C VAL A 95 -10.47 -17.62 10.30
N PHE A 96 -10.67 -16.31 10.20
CA PHE A 96 -12.00 -15.71 10.08
C PHE A 96 -12.75 -16.22 8.82
N PHE A 97 -12.06 -16.34 7.69
CA PHE A 97 -12.64 -16.81 6.43
C PHE A 97 -12.87 -18.33 6.40
N THR A 98 -12.06 -19.13 7.10
CA THR A 98 -12.33 -20.58 7.23
C THR A 98 -13.64 -20.89 7.95
N GLN A 99 -14.13 -20.00 8.83
CA GLN A 99 -15.44 -20.20 9.47
C GLN A 99 -16.62 -20.09 8.49
N LYS A 100 -16.38 -19.60 7.27
CA LYS A 100 -17.35 -19.54 6.17
C LYS A 100 -17.15 -20.65 5.13
N GLU A 101 -16.45 -21.73 5.50
CA GLU A 101 -16.27 -22.91 4.67
C GLU A 101 -17.63 -23.55 4.31
N GLY A 102 -17.81 -23.90 3.04
CA GLY A 102 -19.04 -24.51 2.51
C GLY A 102 -19.62 -23.85 1.26
N LEU A 103 -19.16 -22.65 0.89
CA LEU A 103 -19.69 -21.88 -0.25
C LEU A 103 -19.03 -22.20 -1.61
N GLY A 104 -18.04 -23.12 -1.65
CA GLY A 104 -17.37 -23.53 -2.89
C GLY A 104 -16.52 -22.46 -3.58
N VAL A 105 -16.26 -21.33 -2.92
CA VAL A 105 -15.49 -20.20 -3.47
C VAL A 105 -13.99 -20.37 -3.13
N PRO A 106 -13.07 -20.36 -4.11
CA PRO A 106 -11.63 -20.48 -3.87
C PRO A 106 -11.03 -19.13 -3.40
N TRP A 107 -11.11 -18.85 -2.10
CA TRP A 107 -10.76 -17.55 -1.52
C TRP A 107 -9.32 -17.46 -0.99
N GLN A 108 -8.69 -18.59 -0.65
CA GLN A 108 -7.42 -18.64 0.08
C GLN A 108 -6.29 -17.95 -0.67
N GLY A 109 -6.14 -18.26 -1.97
CA GLY A 109 -5.11 -17.66 -2.82
C GLY A 109 -5.29 -16.15 -3.00
N ALA A 110 -6.54 -15.70 -3.18
CA ALA A 110 -6.86 -14.28 -3.30
C ALA A 110 -6.58 -13.51 -1.99
N TRP A 111 -6.90 -14.11 -0.83
CA TRP A 111 -6.61 -13.52 0.48
C TRP A 111 -5.10 -13.39 0.73
N LEU A 112 -4.34 -14.45 0.43
CA LEU A 112 -2.89 -14.43 0.59
C LEU A 112 -2.24 -13.36 -0.29
N LEU A 113 -2.61 -13.31 -1.58
CA LEU A 113 -2.08 -12.31 -2.50
C LEU A 113 -2.44 -10.89 -2.07
N LEU A 114 -3.70 -10.66 -1.68
CA LEU A 114 -4.15 -9.37 -1.17
C LEU A 114 -3.29 -8.94 0.02
N THR A 115 -3.13 -9.80 1.03
CA THR A 115 -2.35 -9.48 2.23
C THR A 115 -0.90 -9.09 1.89
N ILE A 116 -0.26 -9.83 0.98
CA ILE A 116 1.13 -9.56 0.56
C ILE A 116 1.22 -8.23 -0.19
N VAL A 117 0.33 -7.99 -1.16
CA VAL A 117 0.31 -6.76 -1.95
C VAL A 117 0.06 -5.54 -1.05
N THR A 118 -0.88 -5.64 -0.14
CA THR A 118 -1.20 -4.63 0.86
C THR A 118 0.01 -4.30 1.74
N ALA A 119 0.70 -5.32 2.27
CA ALA A 119 1.90 -5.12 3.09
C ALA A 119 3.04 -4.48 2.28
N PHE A 120 3.19 -4.84 1.00
CA PHE A 120 4.18 -4.21 0.14
C PHE A 120 3.83 -2.76 -0.18
N ASN A 121 2.57 -2.47 -0.49
CA ASN A 121 2.10 -1.11 -0.78
C ASN A 121 2.31 -0.19 0.43
N ILE A 122 1.95 -0.60 1.65
CA ILE A 122 2.17 0.23 2.84
C ILE A 122 3.67 0.48 3.06
N PHE A 123 4.54 -0.50 2.80
CA PHE A 123 5.98 -0.27 2.85
C PHE A 123 6.44 0.79 1.85
N LEU A 124 5.93 0.76 0.61
CA LEU A 124 6.25 1.75 -0.41
C LEU A 124 5.78 3.16 -0.04
N VAL A 125 4.67 3.31 0.70
CA VAL A 125 4.21 4.61 1.19
C VAL A 125 5.34 5.34 1.93
N SER A 126 6.16 4.65 2.73
CA SER A 126 7.28 5.27 3.45
C SER A 126 8.30 5.96 2.53
N VAL A 127 8.67 5.29 1.44
CA VAL A 127 9.65 5.81 0.47
C VAL A 127 9.04 6.98 -0.30
N LEU A 128 7.78 6.84 -0.69
CA LEU A 128 7.06 7.86 -1.45
C LEU A 128 6.80 9.11 -0.62
N SER A 129 6.47 8.99 0.67
CA SER A 129 6.31 10.14 1.56
C SER A 129 7.61 10.93 1.72
N VAL A 130 8.77 10.26 1.79
CA VAL A 130 10.06 10.95 1.84
C VAL A 130 10.40 11.60 0.50
N ALA A 131 10.14 10.93 -0.62
CA ALA A 131 10.34 11.49 -1.96
C ALA A 131 9.45 12.72 -2.21
N GLU A 132 8.18 12.63 -1.83
CA GLU A 132 7.21 13.72 -1.91
C GLU A 132 7.65 14.92 -1.06
N GLY A 133 8.05 14.66 0.21
CA GLY A 133 8.61 15.69 1.07
C GLY A 133 9.92 16.30 0.56
N SER A 134 10.69 15.57 -0.25
CA SER A 134 11.92 16.05 -0.90
C SER A 134 11.69 16.93 -2.13
N GLY A 135 10.43 17.15 -2.53
CA GLY A 135 10.06 17.96 -3.70
C GLY A 135 9.74 17.17 -4.97
N LEU A 136 9.75 15.84 -4.94
CA LEU A 136 9.42 14.98 -6.09
C LEU A 136 7.91 14.74 -6.25
N ILE A 137 7.08 15.70 -5.83
CA ILE A 137 5.62 15.60 -5.77
C ILE A 137 5.04 15.20 -7.14
N THR A 138 5.53 15.83 -8.21
CA THR A 138 5.08 15.56 -9.58
C THR A 138 5.38 14.12 -10.02
N ASP A 139 6.56 13.59 -9.69
CA ASP A 139 6.96 12.25 -10.10
C ASP A 139 6.24 11.17 -9.29
N VAL A 140 6.05 11.40 -7.98
CA VAL A 140 5.24 10.53 -7.11
C VAL A 140 3.79 10.48 -7.60
N ASN A 141 3.19 11.63 -7.94
CA ASN A 141 1.81 11.66 -8.44
C ASN A 141 1.66 11.02 -9.82
N LYS A 142 2.63 11.18 -10.73
CA LYS A 142 2.65 10.46 -12.01
C LYS A 142 2.72 8.95 -11.79
N MET A 143 3.59 8.50 -10.89
CA MET A 143 3.70 7.08 -10.55
C MET A 143 2.37 6.53 -9.99
N ARG A 144 1.74 7.24 -9.05
CA ARG A 144 0.41 6.87 -8.51
C ARG A 144 -0.66 6.84 -9.61
N MET A 145 -0.66 7.80 -10.53
CA MET A 145 -1.58 7.81 -11.66
C MET A 145 -1.43 6.54 -12.53
N TYR A 146 -0.19 6.15 -12.87
CA TYR A 146 0.06 4.92 -13.61
C TYR A 146 -0.34 3.68 -12.82
N GLN A 147 -0.09 3.65 -11.51
CA GLN A 147 -0.54 2.57 -10.62
C GLN A 147 -2.07 2.46 -10.61
N SER A 148 -2.81 3.54 -10.44
CA SER A 148 -4.29 3.54 -10.46
C SER A 148 -4.85 3.06 -11.80
N LEU A 149 -4.28 3.50 -12.92
CA LEU A 149 -4.72 3.06 -14.25
C LEU A 149 -4.47 1.57 -14.45
N LEU A 150 -3.27 1.08 -14.16
CA LEU A 150 -2.92 -0.33 -14.28
C LEU A 150 -3.75 -1.21 -13.33
N ALA A 151 -3.93 -0.77 -12.09
CA ALA A 151 -4.76 -1.43 -11.09
C ALA A 151 -6.21 -1.57 -11.58
N GLY A 152 -6.79 -0.49 -12.12
CA GLY A 152 -8.15 -0.48 -12.66
C GLY A 152 -8.32 -1.44 -13.85
N ILE A 153 -7.41 -1.39 -14.83
CA ILE A 153 -7.43 -2.29 -15.99
C ILE A 153 -7.31 -3.74 -15.53
N LEU A 154 -6.33 -4.05 -14.68
CA LEU A 154 -6.09 -5.41 -14.17
C LEU A 154 -7.28 -5.93 -13.36
N ALA A 155 -7.89 -5.10 -12.52
CA ALA A 155 -9.08 -5.46 -11.75
C ALA A 155 -10.26 -5.80 -12.66
N VAL A 156 -10.52 -5.00 -13.70
CA VAL A 156 -11.58 -5.28 -14.68
C VAL A 156 -11.31 -6.58 -15.43
N SER A 157 -10.08 -6.79 -15.90
CA SER A 157 -9.69 -8.04 -16.55
C SER A 157 -9.92 -9.25 -15.66
N LEU A 158 -9.50 -9.20 -14.39
CA LEU A 158 -9.70 -10.30 -13.43
C LEU A 158 -11.19 -10.57 -13.14
N LEU A 159 -12.02 -9.53 -13.07
CA LEU A 159 -13.47 -9.67 -12.90
C LEU A 159 -14.11 -10.41 -14.08
N ILE A 160 -13.75 -10.06 -15.31
CA ILE A 160 -14.32 -10.66 -16.52
C ILE A 160 -13.80 -12.08 -16.74
N SER A 161 -12.54 -12.37 -16.39
CA SER A 161 -11.93 -13.70 -16.54
C SER A 161 -12.33 -14.71 -15.45
N GLY A 162 -13.22 -14.35 -14.52
CA GLY A 162 -13.69 -15.25 -13.46
C GLY A 162 -12.80 -15.31 -12.21
N PHE A 163 -11.72 -14.51 -12.15
CA PHE A 163 -10.83 -14.38 -10.99
C PHE A 163 -11.23 -13.21 -10.08
N GLY A 164 -12.53 -12.97 -9.92
CA GLY A 164 -13.05 -11.71 -9.37
C GLY A 164 -12.57 -11.35 -7.95
N LEU A 165 -12.20 -12.34 -7.13
CA LEU A 165 -11.61 -12.07 -5.80
C LEU A 165 -10.20 -11.48 -5.89
N TYR A 166 -9.39 -11.89 -6.87
CA TYR A 166 -8.05 -11.36 -7.09
C TYR A 166 -8.04 -9.90 -7.55
N ALA A 167 -9.19 -9.39 -8.02
CA ALA A 167 -9.35 -7.97 -8.32
C ALA A 167 -9.15 -7.09 -7.07
N THR A 168 -9.38 -7.62 -5.86
CA THR A 168 -9.05 -6.89 -4.61
C THR A 168 -7.55 -6.62 -4.50
N SER A 169 -6.72 -7.62 -4.80
CA SER A 169 -5.25 -7.46 -4.79
C SER A 169 -4.78 -6.50 -5.86
N ALA A 170 -5.40 -6.50 -7.06
CA ALA A 170 -5.06 -5.55 -8.11
C ALA A 170 -5.31 -4.10 -7.69
N ILE A 171 -6.43 -3.84 -7.01
CA ILE A 171 -6.78 -2.50 -6.50
C ILE A 171 -5.85 -2.08 -5.36
N ALA A 172 -5.40 -3.01 -4.52
CA ALA A 172 -4.48 -2.71 -3.42
C ALA A 172 -3.09 -2.20 -3.86
N ILE A 173 -2.77 -2.24 -5.16
CA ILE A 173 -1.51 -1.73 -5.72
C ILE A 173 -1.50 -0.20 -5.81
N SER A 174 -2.67 0.42 -6.00
CA SER A 174 -2.82 1.87 -6.19
C SER A 174 -3.20 2.59 -4.91
#